data_AF-A0A9X0F5Z3-F1
#
_entry.id   AF-A0A9X0F5Z3-F1
#
_cell.length_a   1.000
_cell.length_b   1.000
_cell.length_c   1.000
_cell.angle_alpha   90.00
_cell.angle_beta   90.00
_cell.angle_gamma   90.00
#
_symmetry.space_group_name_H-M   'P 1'
#
loop_
_entity.id
_entity.type
_entity.pdbx_description
1 polymer ?
#
loop_
_entity_poly.entity_id
_entity_poly.type
_entity_poly.pdbx_seq_one_letter_code
_entity_poly.pdbx_strand_id
1 'polypeptide(L)'
;MINKTVKKVILIAGGLYITYLVGVVILAESIPYPTSQQLKEAERVVERYVGENNGVKMINTSSSFTAEMFNRTIHIEGNSKENPEQVYRMNLDQVSNESEKITEKSINTVCKSNDGGKNFTCADTE
;
A
#
# COMPACT_ATOMS: atom_id res chain seq x y z
N MET A 1 0.50 0.03 50.95
CA MET A 1 -0.43 -1.10 50.68
C MET A 1 -1.48 -0.64 49.69
N ILE A 2 -1.50 -1.19 48.48
CA ILE A 2 -2.52 -0.84 47.47
C ILE A 2 -3.86 -1.45 47.92
N ASN A 3 -4.92 -0.64 47.99
CA ASN A 3 -6.27 -1.07 48.36
C ASN A 3 -6.74 -2.22 47.45
N LYS A 4 -7.35 -3.26 48.03
CA LYS A 4 -7.88 -4.44 47.29
C LYS A 4 -8.76 -4.06 46.10
N THR A 5 -9.53 -2.98 46.22
CA THR A 5 -10.38 -2.45 45.13
C THR A 5 -9.54 -1.90 43.98
N VAL A 6 -8.49 -1.14 44.28
CA VAL A 6 -7.55 -0.60 43.27
C VAL A 6 -6.81 -1.72 42.54
N LYS A 7 -6.40 -2.78 43.26
CA LYS A 7 -5.77 -3.96 42.66
C LYS A 7 -6.70 -4.68 41.66
N LYS A 8 -8.01 -4.77 41.95
CA LYS A 8 -9.00 -5.35 41.01
C LYS A 8 -9.19 -4.50 39.76
N VAL A 9 -9.27 -3.18 39.90
CA VAL A 9 -9.41 -2.26 38.76
C VAL A 9 -8.20 -2.34 37.83
N ILE A 10 -6.99 -2.36 38.38
CA ILE A 10 -5.75 -2.49 37.58
C ILE A 10 -5.73 -3.83 36.83
N LEU A 11 -6.18 -4.92 37.45
CA LEU A 11 -6.27 -6.22 36.78
C LEU A 11 -7.27 -6.22 35.62
N ILE A 12 -8.44 -5.60 35.80
CA ILE A 12 -9.47 -5.50 34.75
C ILE A 12 -8.97 -4.62 33.59
N ALA A 13 -8.42 -3.44 33.90
CA ALA A 13 -7.90 -2.52 32.90
C ALA A 13 -6.71 -3.14 32.13
N GLY A 14 -5.79 -3.81 32.84
CA GLY A 14 -4.69 -4.54 32.23
C GLY A 14 -5.17 -5.70 31.35
N GLY A 15 -6.18 -6.44 31.80
CA GLY A 15 -6.81 -7.50 31.00
C GLY A 15 -7.42 -6.97 29.70
N LEU A 16 -8.20 -5.89 29.78
CA LEU A 16 -8.82 -5.24 28.62
C LEU A 16 -7.76 -4.74 27.61
N TYR A 17 -6.68 -4.16 28.11
CA TYR A 17 -5.57 -3.70 27.26
C TYR A 17 -4.90 -4.86 26.51
N ILE A 18 -4.62 -5.98 27.19
CA ILE A 18 -4.03 -7.16 26.54
C ILE A 18 -5.00 -7.71 25.47
N THR A 19 -6.30 -7.81 25.76
CA THR A 19 -7.27 -8.30 24.77
C THR A 19 -7.37 -7.39 23.54
N TYR A 20 -7.26 -6.08 23.72
CA TYR A 20 -7.22 -5.12 22.62
C TYR A 20 -5.98 -5.34 21.75
N LEU A 21 -4.79 -5.46 22.34
CA LEU A 21 -3.55 -5.71 21.61
C LEU A 21 -3.59 -7.02 20.83
N VAL A 22 -4.12 -8.10 21.42
CA VAL A 22 -4.28 -9.39 20.73
C VAL A 22 -5.24 -9.24 19.55
N GLY A 23 -6.35 -8.52 19.71
CA GLY A 23 -7.28 -8.23 18.62
C GLY A 23 -6.63 -7.46 17.47
N VAL A 24 -5.81 -6.46 17.77
CA VAL A 24 -5.04 -5.68 16.78
C VAL A 24 -4.08 -6.56 15.98
N VAL A 25 -3.34 -7.45 16.65
CA VAL A 25 -2.39 -8.38 15.99
C VAL A 25 -3.12 -9.34 15.06
N ILE A 26 -4.22 -9.95 15.51
CA ILE A 26 -5.00 -10.88 14.69
C ILE A 26 -5.55 -10.19 13.43
N LEU A 27 -6.07 -8.97 13.56
CA LEU A 27 -6.56 -8.20 12.42
C LEU A 27 -5.44 -7.87 11.43
N ALA A 28 -4.28 -7.44 11.92
CA ALA A 28 -3.12 -7.13 11.07
C ALA A 28 -2.59 -8.36 10.32
N GLU A 29 -2.56 -9.54 10.96
CA GLU A 29 -2.14 -10.81 10.33
C GLU A 29 -3.19 -11.34 9.35
N SER A 30 -4.48 -11.03 9.55
CA SER A 30 -5.56 -11.55 8.71
C SER A 30 -5.61 -10.97 7.30
N ILE A 31 -4.98 -9.82 7.07
CA ILE A 31 -4.88 -9.27 5.72
C ILE A 31 -3.87 -10.16 4.96
N PRO A 32 -4.20 -10.75 3.80
CA PRO A 32 -3.27 -11.61 3.07
C PRO A 32 -2.16 -10.77 2.43
N TYR A 33 -1.00 -11.36 2.12
CA TYR A 33 -0.02 -10.70 1.24
C TYR A 33 -0.52 -10.72 -0.21
N PRO A 34 -0.17 -9.75 -1.07
CA PRO A 34 -0.63 -9.77 -2.44
C PRO A 34 -0.03 -10.99 -3.16
N THR A 35 -0.87 -11.71 -3.91
CA THR A 35 -0.41 -12.84 -4.71
C THR A 35 0.48 -12.36 -5.86
N SER A 36 1.32 -13.24 -6.41
CA SER A 36 2.10 -12.90 -7.62
C SER A 36 1.22 -12.50 -8.81
N GLN A 37 -0.03 -13.00 -8.86
CA GLN A 37 -1.00 -12.61 -9.88
C GLN A 37 -1.48 -11.17 -9.66
N GLN A 38 -1.77 -10.79 -8.42
CA GLN A 38 -2.17 -9.42 -8.07
C GLN A 38 -1.05 -8.42 -8.31
N LEU A 39 0.21 -8.77 -8.01
CA LEU A 39 1.36 -7.92 -8.34
C LEU A 39 1.47 -7.69 -9.86
N LYS A 40 1.40 -8.76 -10.67
CA LYS A 40 1.41 -8.63 -12.15
C LYS A 40 0.24 -7.83 -12.69
N GLU A 41 -0.93 -7.93 -12.06
CA GLU A 41 -2.08 -7.14 -12.45
C GLU A 41 -1.92 -5.66 -12.08
N ALA A 42 -1.34 -5.37 -10.90
CA ALA A 42 -0.99 -4.00 -10.50
C ALA A 42 -0.04 -3.35 -11.51
N GLU A 43 0.98 -4.08 -11.96
CA GLU A 43 1.90 -3.60 -13.01
C GLU A 43 1.15 -3.20 -14.29
N ARG A 44 0.25 -4.06 -14.78
CA ARG A 44 -0.55 -3.79 -15.99
C ARG A 44 -1.50 -2.62 -15.82
N VAL A 45 -2.14 -2.52 -14.65
CA VAL A 45 -3.04 -1.42 -14.32
C VAL A 45 -2.28 -0.09 -14.34
N VAL A 46 -1.10 -0.04 -13.74
CA VAL A 46 -0.24 1.15 -13.76
C VAL A 46 0.23 1.50 -15.17
N GLU A 47 0.72 0.51 -15.93
CA GLU A 47 1.15 0.73 -17.31
C GLU A 47 0.02 1.29 -18.18
N ARG A 48 -1.19 0.74 -18.04
CA ARG A 48 -2.37 1.24 -18.76
C ARG A 48 -2.75 2.65 -18.31
N TYR A 49 -2.83 2.90 -17.01
CA TYR A 49 -3.20 4.19 -16.47
C TYR A 49 -2.24 5.30 -16.93
N VAL A 50 -0.92 5.07 -16.88
CA VAL A 50 0.07 6.03 -17.41
C VAL A 50 -0.10 6.21 -18.92
N GLY A 51 -0.32 5.13 -19.66
CA GLY A 51 -0.59 5.17 -21.09
C GLY A 51 -1.78 6.04 -21.46
N GLU A 52 -2.90 5.87 -20.76
CA GLU A 52 -4.15 6.58 -21.05
C GLU A 52 -4.13 8.02 -20.58
N ASN A 53 -3.56 8.31 -19.40
CA ASN A 53 -3.58 9.66 -18.81
C ASN A 53 -2.40 10.54 -19.24
N ASN A 54 -1.28 9.95 -19.64
CA ASN A 54 -0.08 10.70 -20.03
C ASN A 54 0.32 10.50 -21.49
N GLY A 55 -0.30 9.56 -22.21
CA GLY A 55 0.05 9.28 -23.62
C GLY A 55 1.43 8.66 -23.76
N VAL A 56 1.92 7.97 -22.72
CA VAL A 56 3.30 7.49 -22.62
C VAL A 56 3.32 5.99 -22.34
N LYS A 57 4.21 5.25 -22.99
CA LYS A 57 4.41 3.85 -22.65
C LYS A 57 5.38 3.74 -21.49
N MET A 58 4.92 3.21 -20.36
CA MET A 58 5.78 2.92 -19.22
C MET A 58 6.57 1.61 -19.42
N ILE A 59 7.78 1.57 -18.90
CA ILE A 59 8.57 0.37 -18.65
C ILE A 59 8.73 0.26 -17.14
N ASN A 60 8.16 -0.77 -16.53
CA ASN A 60 8.36 -1.05 -15.12
C ASN A 60 9.85 -1.27 -14.81
N THR A 61 10.36 -0.56 -13.81
CA THR A 61 11.72 -0.69 -13.27
C THR A 61 11.73 -1.34 -11.90
N SER A 62 10.67 -1.17 -11.11
CA SER A 62 10.53 -1.76 -9.79
C SER A 62 9.09 -2.06 -9.44
N SER A 63 8.87 -3.21 -8.83
CA SER A 63 7.63 -3.58 -8.16
C SER A 63 7.97 -4.04 -6.75
N SER A 64 7.38 -3.39 -5.75
CA SER A 64 7.57 -3.76 -4.34
C SER A 64 6.26 -3.69 -3.58
N PHE A 65 6.29 -4.19 -2.35
CA PHE A 65 5.12 -4.25 -1.49
C PHE A 65 5.55 -3.88 -0.07
N THR A 66 4.82 -2.94 0.53
CA THR A 66 5.00 -2.54 1.92
C THR A 66 3.81 -3.02 2.72
N ALA A 67 4.06 -3.77 3.79
CA ALA A 67 3.08 -4.13 4.80
C ALA A 67 3.49 -3.56 6.15
N GLU A 68 2.95 -2.39 6.48
CA GLU A 68 2.91 -1.88 7.84
C GLU A 68 1.52 -2.20 8.42
N MET A 69 1.40 -2.40 9.75
CA MET A 69 0.25 -3.01 10.44
C MET A 69 -1.14 -2.92 9.75
N PHE A 70 -1.54 -1.74 9.27
CA PHE A 70 -2.78 -1.52 8.52
C PHE A 70 -2.57 -0.89 7.13
N ASN A 71 -1.34 -0.55 6.77
CA ASN A 71 -1.00 0.02 5.48
C ASN A 71 -0.33 -1.03 4.60
N ARG A 72 -1.11 -1.59 3.67
CA ARG A 72 -0.62 -2.56 2.70
C ARG A 72 -0.71 -1.98 1.31
N THR A 73 0.44 -1.54 0.82
CA THR A 73 0.55 -0.80 -0.44
C THR A 73 1.44 -1.57 -1.40
N ILE A 74 0.96 -1.72 -2.63
CA ILE A 74 1.78 -2.14 -3.76
C ILE A 74 2.40 -0.89 -4.36
N HIS A 75 3.72 -0.90 -4.51
CA HIS A 75 4.49 0.19 -5.09
C HIS A 75 5.00 -0.23 -6.45
N ILE A 76 4.66 0.54 -7.48
CA ILE A 76 5.16 0.35 -8.84
C ILE A 76 5.95 1.60 -9.24
N GLU A 77 7.17 1.39 -9.74
CA GLU A 77 7.98 2.41 -10.38
C GLU A 77 8.26 2.01 -11.82
N GLY A 78 8.23 2.98 -12.71
CA GLY A 78 8.65 2.77 -14.09
C GLY A 78 9.04 4.07 -14.79
N ASN A 79 9.79 3.92 -15.87
CA ASN A 79 10.22 5.03 -16.69
C ASN A 79 9.39 5.09 -17.97
N SER A 80 9.22 6.29 -18.54
CA SER A 80 8.75 6.41 -19.92
C SER A 80 9.73 5.72 -20.86
N LYS A 81 9.21 4.93 -21.80
CA LYS A 81 9.99 4.31 -22.86
C LYS A 81 10.60 5.36 -23.79
N GLU A 82 9.86 6.43 -24.05
CA GLU A 82 10.25 7.51 -24.96
C GLU A 82 11.20 8.51 -24.30
N ASN A 83 11.07 8.71 -22.97
CA ASN A 83 11.95 9.58 -22.19
C ASN A 83 12.32 8.94 -20.83
N PRO A 84 13.45 8.23 -20.73
CA PRO A 84 13.87 7.59 -19.49
C PRO A 84 14.07 8.52 -18.28
N GLU A 85 14.23 9.84 -18.49
CA GLU A 85 14.29 10.81 -17.39
C GLU A 85 12.91 11.09 -16.77
N GLN A 86 11.83 10.72 -17.47
CA GLN A 86 10.49 10.79 -16.95
C GLN A 86 10.16 9.51 -16.19
N VAL A 87 10.07 9.62 -14.87
CA VAL A 87 9.83 8.51 -13.95
C VAL A 87 8.45 8.65 -13.32
N TYR A 88 7.72 7.54 -13.27
CA TYR A 88 6.43 7.42 -12.62
C TYR A 88 6.56 6.50 -11.40
N ARG A 89 5.97 6.92 -10.28
CA ARG A 89 5.79 6.10 -9.08
C ARG A 89 4.32 6.08 -8.73
N MET A 90 3.78 4.90 -8.50
CA MET A 90 2.38 4.73 -8.13
C MET A 90 2.26 3.81 -6.93
N ASN A 91 1.38 4.22 -6.03
CA ASN A 91 0.97 3.44 -4.89
C ASN A 91 -0.44 2.92 -5.16
N LEU A 92 -0.64 1.63 -4.89
CA LEU A 92 -1.92 0.99 -5.00
C LEU A 92 -2.30 0.37 -3.66
N ASP A 93 -3.54 0.58 -3.25
CA ASP A 93 -4.15 -0.13 -2.15
C ASP A 93 -4.18 -1.63 -2.46
N GLN A 94 -3.79 -2.42 -1.46
CA GLN A 94 -4.00 -3.84 -1.55
C GLN A 94 -5.48 -4.18 -1.39
N VAL A 95 -5.96 -5.08 -2.25
CA VAL A 95 -7.28 -5.69 -2.09
C VAL A 95 -7.36 -6.54 -0.82
N SER A 96 -8.56 -6.61 -0.24
CA SER A 96 -8.78 -7.25 1.07
C SER A 96 -8.85 -8.78 0.99
N ASN A 97 -8.96 -9.34 -0.21
CA ASN A 97 -9.09 -10.77 -0.48
C ASN A 97 -8.19 -11.19 -1.66
N GLU A 98 -7.63 -12.39 -1.60
CA GLU A 98 -6.86 -13.01 -2.70
C GLU A 98 -7.67 -13.16 -4.00
N SER A 99 -9.00 -13.28 -3.90
CA SER A 99 -9.89 -13.40 -5.07
C SER A 99 -10.22 -12.07 -5.74
N GLU A 100 -9.97 -10.95 -5.06
CA GLU A 100 -10.19 -9.62 -5.61
C GLU A 100 -9.07 -9.23 -6.57
N LYS A 101 -9.43 -8.45 -7.59
CA LYS A 101 -8.49 -7.96 -8.60
C LYS A 101 -8.10 -6.53 -8.31
N ILE A 102 -6.82 -6.23 -8.50
CA ILE A 102 -6.32 -4.85 -8.52
C ILE A 102 -6.93 -4.14 -9.73
N THR A 103 -7.39 -2.91 -9.52
CA THR A 103 -7.96 -2.08 -10.59
C THR A 103 -7.40 -0.67 -10.50
N GLU A 104 -7.72 0.20 -11.46
CA GLU A 104 -7.29 1.61 -11.42
C GLU A 104 -7.79 2.34 -10.17
N LYS A 105 -8.95 1.94 -9.61
CA LYS A 105 -9.46 2.48 -8.35
C LYS A 105 -8.59 2.14 -7.14
N SER A 106 -7.71 1.14 -7.28
CA SER A 106 -6.74 0.82 -6.24
C SER A 106 -5.58 1.80 -6.25
N ILE A 107 -5.33 2.54 -7.34
CA ILE A 107 -4.31 3.59 -7.35
C ILE A 107 -4.77 4.68 -6.39
N ASN A 108 -3.96 5.00 -5.39
CA ASN A 108 -4.28 6.01 -4.37
C ASN A 108 -3.33 7.22 -4.42
N THR A 109 -2.13 7.05 -4.97
CA THR A 109 -1.17 8.13 -5.18
C THR A 109 -0.42 7.94 -6.49
N VAL A 110 -0.31 9.02 -7.25
CA VAL A 110 0.47 9.10 -8.49
C VAL A 110 1.55 10.16 -8.34
N CYS A 111 2.79 9.75 -8.54
CA CYS A 111 3.96 10.63 -8.51
C CYS A 111 4.65 10.64 -9.86
N LYS A 112 5.08 11.82 -10.30
CA LYS A 112 5.80 12.03 -11.55
C LYS A 112 7.08 12.83 -11.31
N SER A 113 8.17 12.39 -11.93
CA SER A 113 9.44 13.12 -12.05
C SER A 113 9.77 13.29 -13.53
N ASN A 114 10.44 14.40 -13.87
CA ASN A 114 11.01 14.62 -15.20
C ASN A 114 12.53 14.85 -15.14
N ASP A 115 13.18 14.43 -14.05
CA ASP A 115 14.61 14.67 -13.80
C ASP A 115 15.35 13.40 -13.36
N GLY A 116 14.88 12.24 -13.84
CA GLY A 116 15.44 10.93 -13.53
C GLY A 116 15.13 10.45 -12.10
N GLY A 117 14.02 10.91 -11.52
CA GLY A 117 13.59 10.51 -10.19
C GLY A 117 14.24 11.28 -9.04
N LYS A 118 14.79 12.48 -9.29
CA LYS A 118 15.37 13.32 -8.23
C LYS A 118 14.30 14.12 -7.49
N ASN A 119 13.34 14.68 -8.22
CA ASN A 119 12.21 15.42 -7.67
C ASN A 119 10.90 14.83 -8.20
N PHE A 120 10.00 14.47 -7.28
CA PHE A 120 8.66 13.98 -7.60
C PHE A 120 7.60 15.02 -7.25
N THR A 121 6.65 15.21 -8.15
CA THR A 121 5.37 15.84 -7.87
C THR A 121 4.34 14.74 -7.71
N CYS A 122 3.70 14.67 -6.55
CA CYS A 122 2.73 13.64 -6.21
C CYS A 122 1.33 14.23 -6.05
N ALA A 123 0.32 13.47 -6.46
CA ALA A 123 -1.09 13.77 -6.23
C ALA A 123 -1.78 12.49 -5.78
N ASP A 124 -2.64 12.62 -4.77
CA ASP A 124 -3.54 11.56 -4.37
C ASP A 124 -4.70 11.48 -5.36
N THR A 125 -5.19 10.26 -5.60
CA THR A 125 -6.34 9.97 -6.46
C THR A 125 -7.59 9.78 -5.61
N GLU A 126 -8.73 10.35 -6.06
CA GLU A 126 -10.04 10.23 -5.39
C GLU A 126 -10.69 8.85 -5.54
#